data_AF-A0A965VAF7-F1
#
_entry.id   AF-A0A965VAF7-F1
#
_cell.length_a   1.000
_cell.length_b   1.000
_cell.length_c   1.000
_cell.angle_alpha   90.00
_cell.angle_beta   90.00
_cell.angle_gamma   90.00
#
_symmetry.space_group_name_H-M   'P 1'
#
loop_
_entity.id
_entity.type
_entity.pdbx_description
1 polymer ?
#
loop_
_entity_poly.entity_id
_entity_poly.type
_entity_poly.pdbx_seq_one_letter_code
_entity_poly.pdbx_strand_id
1 'polypeptide(L)'
;MFTAIRRQNFSSDTMQQGRVAAGTMKRPIFEETSERAIKAAHRRKWTMIATIGVIVLIGAGLLGFSWYTGQQERALTQSFLEIDSIYQNENQSFEEKLKVDPKLNTPDARPDHSASTQKFEAFAKANDKSALGWQAALRAANVYIEQQKYAEAQALLEPLLIKTLKYVIFQVRVRKTLAGILAEQGQQDQAIEQLSFLEKLPDNPLVSDVKLMRAQILFKKGQKEEAGKILRELAADKTPAEGGARSVASEAALWLGYWGL
;
A
#
# COMPACT_ATOMS: atom_id res chain seq x y z
N MET A 1 -33.05 -1.76 -19.66
CA MET A 1 -33.93 -2.48 -20.62
C MET A 1 -33.89 -3.97 -20.28
N PHE A 2 -34.74 -4.43 -19.37
CA PHE A 2 -35.30 -5.78 -19.29
C PHE A 2 -36.39 -5.79 -18.20
N THR A 3 -37.38 -6.62 -18.42
CA THR A 3 -38.80 -6.38 -18.18
C THR A 3 -39.28 -7.02 -16.88
N ALA A 4 -40.34 -6.44 -16.31
CA ALA A 4 -41.10 -6.93 -15.17
C ALA A 4 -41.73 -8.32 -15.38
N ILE A 5 -42.19 -8.96 -14.29
CA ILE A 5 -43.50 -9.64 -14.12
C ILE A 5 -43.55 -10.21 -12.68
N ARG A 6 -44.49 -9.75 -11.84
CA ARG A 6 -44.85 -10.41 -10.57
C ARG A 6 -46.36 -10.65 -10.54
N ARG A 7 -46.76 -11.93 -10.61
CA ARG A 7 -48.16 -12.38 -10.59
C ARG A 7 -48.80 -12.12 -9.22
N GLN A 8 -49.95 -11.45 -9.24
CA GLN A 8 -50.94 -11.48 -8.15
C GLN A 8 -51.84 -12.70 -8.34
N ASN A 9 -51.88 -13.60 -7.36
CA ASN A 9 -52.92 -14.62 -7.28
C ASN A 9 -53.95 -14.16 -6.24
N PHE A 10 -55.09 -13.72 -6.75
CA PHE A 10 -56.35 -13.64 -6.00
C PHE A 10 -56.92 -15.06 -5.92
N SER A 11 -57.13 -15.58 -4.71
CA SER A 11 -58.01 -16.72 -4.50
C SER A 11 -59.20 -16.24 -3.70
N SER A 12 -60.31 -16.07 -4.40
CA SER A 12 -61.65 -16.03 -3.86
C SER A 12 -62.00 -17.39 -3.28
N ASP A 13 -62.26 -17.49 -1.98
CA ASP A 13 -63.18 -18.50 -1.50
C ASP A 13 -63.99 -17.96 -0.33
N THR A 14 -65.18 -17.55 -0.70
CA THR A 14 -66.25 -17.07 0.15
C THR A 14 -67.18 -18.25 0.41
N MET A 15 -67.62 -18.35 1.67
CA MET A 15 -68.77 -19.13 2.16
C MET A 15 -68.52 -20.61 2.43
N GLN A 16 -68.54 -20.97 3.73
CA GLN A 16 -69.62 -21.81 4.24
C GLN A 16 -69.83 -21.67 5.76
N GLN A 17 -71.09 -21.37 6.08
CA GLN A 17 -71.93 -21.95 7.13
C GLN A 17 -71.70 -21.55 8.59
N GLY A 18 -72.68 -20.80 9.08
CA GLY A 18 -72.93 -20.54 10.48
C GLY A 18 -73.21 -21.83 11.27
N ARG A 19 -72.65 -21.85 12.47
CA ARG A 19 -73.13 -22.66 13.59
C ARG A 19 -73.44 -21.76 14.76
N VAL A 20 -74.57 -22.09 15.36
CA VAL A 20 -75.31 -21.38 16.39
C VAL A 20 -74.47 -21.21 17.65
N ALA A 21 -74.55 -20.00 18.22
CA ALA A 21 -73.82 -19.56 19.38
C ALA A 21 -74.18 -20.37 20.64
N ALA A 22 -73.22 -21.12 21.16
CA ALA A 22 -73.20 -21.53 22.56
C ALA A 22 -72.58 -20.37 23.36
N GLY A 23 -73.32 -19.83 24.33
CA GLY A 23 -72.91 -18.71 25.16
C GLY A 23 -71.59 -18.97 25.88
N THR A 24 -70.50 -18.44 25.32
CA THR A 24 -69.21 -18.36 26.00
C THR A 24 -69.30 -17.26 27.04
N MET A 25 -69.26 -17.65 28.31
CA MET A 25 -69.05 -16.75 29.44
C MET A 25 -67.89 -15.81 29.10
N LYS A 26 -68.15 -14.49 29.12
CA LYS A 26 -67.12 -13.46 28.95
C LYS A 26 -66.07 -13.69 30.04
N ARG A 27 -64.94 -14.28 29.68
CA ARG A 27 -63.76 -14.31 30.55
C ARG A 27 -63.40 -12.86 30.89
N PRO A 28 -63.03 -12.56 32.13
CA PRO A 28 -62.71 -11.19 32.53
C PRO A 28 -61.56 -10.68 31.65
N ILE A 29 -61.73 -9.48 31.08
CA ILE A 29 -60.78 -8.81 30.16
C ILE A 29 -59.33 -8.77 30.72
N PHE A 30 -59.21 -8.83 32.05
CA PHE A 30 -57.94 -8.86 32.76
C PHE A 30 -57.14 -10.17 32.60
N GLU A 31 -57.81 -11.32 32.50
CA GLU A 31 -57.12 -12.61 32.30
C GLU A 31 -56.52 -12.70 30.90
N GLU A 32 -57.28 -12.29 29.87
CA GLU A 32 -56.82 -12.37 28.48
C GLU A 32 -55.65 -11.42 28.19
N THR A 33 -55.61 -10.27 28.86
CA THR A 33 -54.51 -9.30 28.73
C THR A 33 -53.23 -9.79 29.42
N SER A 34 -53.33 -10.44 30.59
CA SER A 34 -52.17 -10.99 31.31
C SER A 34 -51.51 -12.16 30.56
N GLU A 35 -52.30 -13.09 30.00
CA GLU A 35 -51.76 -14.22 29.23
C GLU A 35 -51.05 -13.75 27.95
N ARG A 36 -51.59 -12.73 27.27
CA ARG A 36 -50.95 -12.15 26.08
C ARG A 36 -49.63 -11.47 26.43
N ALA A 37 -49.55 -10.76 27.57
CA ALA A 37 -48.32 -10.13 28.03
C ALA A 37 -47.22 -11.16 28.37
N ILE A 38 -47.57 -12.24 29.06
CA ILE A 38 -46.62 -13.32 29.41
C ILE A 38 -46.07 -14.01 28.14
N LYS A 39 -46.95 -14.34 27.18
CA LYS A 39 -46.53 -14.94 25.89
C LYS A 39 -45.65 -13.98 25.07
N ALA A 40 -45.93 -12.68 25.09
CA ALA A 40 -45.11 -11.68 24.43
C ALA A 40 -43.73 -11.53 25.08
N ALA A 41 -43.66 -11.53 26.42
CA ALA A 41 -42.41 -11.47 27.17
C ALA A 41 -41.52 -12.70 26.89
N HIS A 42 -42.12 -13.90 26.81
CA HIS A 42 -41.37 -15.12 26.51
C HIS A 42 -40.73 -15.10 25.12
N ARG A 43 -41.47 -14.65 24.09
CA ARG A 43 -40.91 -14.47 22.73
C ARG A 43 -39.77 -13.45 22.72
N ARG A 44 -39.95 -12.32 23.41
CA ARG A 44 -38.91 -11.27 23.52
C ARG A 44 -37.63 -11.79 24.18
N LYS A 45 -37.74 -12.66 25.19
CA LYS A 45 -36.58 -13.30 25.83
C LYS A 45 -35.77 -14.13 24.83
N TRP A 46 -36.43 -14.98 24.05
CA TRP A 46 -35.74 -15.80 23.04
C TRP A 46 -35.12 -14.96 21.92
N THR A 47 -35.81 -13.93 21.45
CA THR A 47 -35.21 -13.01 20.46
C THR A 47 -33.99 -12.30 21.02
N MET A 48 -34.01 -11.89 22.30
CA MET A 48 -32.86 -11.25 22.93
C MET A 48 -31.67 -12.21 23.05
N ILE A 49 -31.92 -13.45 23.50
CA ILE A 49 -30.88 -14.49 23.58
C ILE A 49 -30.30 -14.80 22.20
N ALA A 50 -31.15 -14.95 21.18
CA ALA A 50 -30.71 -15.20 19.81
C ALA A 50 -29.84 -14.05 19.29
N THR A 51 -30.26 -12.79 19.51
CA THR A 51 -29.47 -11.61 19.13
C THR A 51 -28.12 -11.58 19.84
N ILE A 52 -28.08 -11.83 21.16
CA ILE A 52 -26.82 -11.90 21.91
C ILE A 52 -25.92 -13.01 21.36
N GLY A 53 -26.47 -14.19 21.09
CA GLY A 53 -25.73 -15.31 20.50
C GLY A 53 -25.11 -14.96 19.15
N VAL A 54 -25.85 -14.27 18.27
CA VAL A 54 -25.34 -13.79 16.98
C VAL A 54 -24.21 -12.78 17.16
N ILE A 55 -24.35 -11.82 18.09
CA ILE A 55 -23.31 -10.82 18.37
C ILE A 55 -22.03 -11.50 18.87
N VAL A 56 -22.14 -12.48 19.78
CA VAL A 56 -20.99 -13.22 20.31
C VAL A 56 -20.28 -14.01 19.20
N LEU A 57 -21.03 -14.67 18.31
CA LEU A 57 -20.45 -15.40 17.18
C LEU A 57 -19.73 -14.46 16.19
N ILE A 58 -20.32 -13.31 15.89
CA ILE A 58 -19.67 -12.29 15.04
C ILE A 58 -18.38 -11.79 15.70
N GLY A 59 -18.42 -11.49 17.01
CA GLY A 59 -17.25 -11.04 17.76
C GLY A 59 -16.11 -12.07 17.78
N ALA A 60 -16.42 -13.33 18.05
CA ALA A 60 -15.45 -14.42 18.00
C ALA A 60 -14.86 -14.61 16.59
N GLY A 61 -15.70 -14.48 15.54
CA GLY A 61 -15.24 -14.52 14.15
C GLY A 61 -14.25 -13.41 13.81
N LEU A 62 -14.51 -12.18 14.23
CA LEU A 62 -13.60 -11.04 14.01
C LEU A 62 -12.28 -11.20 14.77
N LEU A 63 -12.31 -11.71 16.02
CA LEU A 63 -11.10 -11.98 16.80
C LEU A 63 -10.25 -13.08 16.16
N GLY A 64 -10.87 -14.18 15.72
CA GLY A 64 -10.18 -15.26 15.02
C GLY A 64 -9.55 -14.80 13.70
N PHE A 65 -10.26 -14.00 12.92
CA PHE A 65 -9.75 -13.41 11.68
C PHE A 65 -8.56 -12.47 11.94
N SER A 66 -8.67 -11.56 12.91
CA SER A 66 -7.60 -10.63 13.28
C SER A 66 -6.33 -11.35 13.79
N TRP A 67 -6.51 -12.40 14.61
CA TRP A 67 -5.40 -13.24 15.07
C TRP A 67 -4.70 -13.95 13.90
N TYR A 68 -5.49 -14.51 12.98
CA TYR A 68 -4.96 -15.19 11.79
C TYR A 68 -4.18 -14.25 10.87
N THR A 69 -4.72 -13.07 10.55
CA THR A 69 -4.01 -12.08 9.72
C THR A 69 -2.74 -11.58 10.41
N GLY A 70 -2.80 -11.35 11.73
CA GLY A 70 -1.62 -10.95 12.52
C GLY A 70 -0.52 -12.02 12.54
N GLN A 71 -0.87 -13.31 12.56
CA GLN A 71 0.11 -14.39 12.47
C GLN A 71 0.80 -14.41 11.09
N GLN A 72 0.05 -14.24 10.01
CA GLN A 72 0.62 -14.17 8.66
C GLN A 72 1.57 -12.98 8.51
N GLU A 73 1.18 -11.79 8.97
CA GLU A 73 2.03 -10.60 8.91
C GLU A 73 3.33 -10.77 9.70
N ARG A 74 3.27 -11.42 10.87
CA ARG A 74 4.48 -11.74 11.66
C ARG A 74 5.40 -12.70 10.92
N ALA A 75 4.85 -13.74 10.31
CA ALA A 75 5.64 -14.69 9.52
C ALA A 75 6.32 -14.01 8.33
N LEU A 76 5.59 -13.18 7.59
CA LEU A 76 6.14 -12.38 6.48
C LEU A 76 7.23 -11.42 6.96
N THR A 77 7.01 -10.76 8.09
CA THR A 77 8.00 -9.84 8.68
C THR A 77 9.26 -10.59 9.07
N GLN A 78 9.14 -11.75 9.72
CA GLN A 78 10.29 -12.56 10.12
C GLN A 78 11.08 -13.03 8.88
N SER A 79 10.41 -13.56 7.86
CA SER A 79 11.07 -13.96 6.61
C SER A 79 11.75 -12.77 5.91
N PHE A 80 11.15 -11.59 5.92
CA PHE A 80 11.77 -10.39 5.37
C PHE A 80 13.04 -9.99 6.16
N LEU A 81 12.97 -10.02 7.50
CA LEU A 81 14.12 -9.69 8.37
C LEU A 81 15.27 -10.68 8.21
N GLU A 82 14.98 -11.97 8.01
CA GLU A 82 16.01 -12.97 7.70
C GLU A 82 16.76 -12.64 6.41
N ILE A 83 16.05 -12.16 5.37
CA ILE A 83 16.68 -11.72 4.12
C ILE A 83 17.50 -10.44 4.34
N ASP A 84 16.97 -9.46 5.08
CA ASP A 84 17.70 -8.22 5.40
C ASP A 84 18.97 -8.54 6.21
N SER A 85 18.95 -9.51 7.12
CA SER A 85 20.14 -9.93 7.86
C SER A 85 21.27 -10.46 6.95
N ILE A 86 20.93 -11.13 5.85
CA ILE A 86 21.91 -11.60 4.86
C ILE A 86 22.55 -10.40 4.15
N TYR A 87 21.74 -9.43 3.74
CA TYR A 87 22.21 -8.19 3.14
C TYR A 87 23.16 -7.42 4.09
N GLN A 88 22.82 -7.32 5.38
CA GLN A 88 23.69 -6.69 6.37
C GLN A 88 25.01 -7.46 6.56
N ASN A 89 24.97 -8.80 6.58
CA ASN A 89 26.17 -9.62 6.69
C ASN A 89 27.08 -9.50 5.47
N GLU A 90 26.52 -9.38 4.26
CA GLU A 90 27.28 -9.11 3.03
C GLU A 90 28.02 -7.77 3.12
N ASN A 91 27.35 -6.71 3.60
CA ASN A 91 27.96 -5.40 3.86
C ASN A 91 29.09 -5.49 4.89
N GLN A 92 28.83 -6.11 6.04
CA GLN A 92 29.82 -6.25 7.09
C GLN A 92 31.04 -7.03 6.62
N SER A 93 30.82 -8.13 5.90
CA SER A 93 31.90 -8.96 5.34
C SER A 93 32.75 -8.17 4.33
N PHE A 94 32.14 -7.28 3.55
CA PHE A 94 32.86 -6.41 2.64
C PHE A 94 33.71 -5.37 3.40
N GLU A 95 33.16 -4.73 4.42
CA GLU A 95 33.88 -3.78 5.28
C GLU A 95 35.07 -4.44 6.01
N GLU A 96 34.89 -5.67 6.49
CA GLU A 96 35.97 -6.44 7.10
C GLU A 96 37.09 -6.74 6.10
N LYS A 97 36.76 -7.06 4.84
CA LYS A 97 37.76 -7.22 3.76
C LYS A 97 38.52 -5.93 3.47
N LEU A 98 37.84 -4.78 3.45
CA LEU A 98 38.49 -3.47 3.24
C LEU A 98 39.45 -3.10 4.38
N LYS A 99 39.14 -3.52 5.62
CA LYS A 99 40.04 -3.32 6.78
C LYS A 99 41.30 -4.17 6.69
N VAL A 100 41.17 -5.41 6.20
CA VAL A 100 42.31 -6.34 6.06
C VAL A 100 43.20 -5.96 4.87
N ASP A 101 42.59 -5.57 3.75
CA ASP A 101 43.31 -5.10 2.57
C ASP A 101 42.77 -3.74 2.08
N PRO A 102 43.34 -2.63 2.59
CA PRO A 102 42.95 -1.29 2.19
C PRO A 102 43.13 -1.00 0.69
N LYS A 103 43.92 -1.81 -0.03
CA LYS A 103 44.08 -1.66 -1.50
C LYS A 103 42.81 -2.02 -2.25
N LEU A 104 41.91 -2.78 -1.63
CA LEU A 104 40.59 -3.08 -2.18
C LEU A 104 39.64 -1.87 -2.11
N ASN A 105 39.96 -0.83 -1.35
CA ASN A 105 39.14 0.38 -1.24
C ASN A 105 39.33 1.28 -2.47
N THR A 106 38.77 0.82 -3.60
CA THR A 106 38.67 1.59 -4.84
C THR A 106 37.31 2.29 -4.90
N PRO A 107 37.17 3.41 -5.65
CA PRO A 107 35.89 4.09 -5.82
C PRO A 107 34.74 3.17 -6.30
N ASP A 108 35.11 2.11 -7.02
CA ASP A 108 34.19 1.13 -7.62
C ASP A 108 34.01 -0.13 -6.77
N ALA A 109 34.72 -0.25 -5.63
CA ALA A 109 34.56 -1.39 -4.75
C ALA A 109 33.16 -1.37 -4.12
N ARG A 110 32.44 -2.49 -4.26
CA ARG A 110 31.08 -2.67 -3.74
C ARG A 110 30.93 -4.05 -3.12
N PRO A 111 30.08 -4.20 -2.09
CA PRO A 111 29.67 -5.51 -1.57
C PRO A 111 28.99 -6.36 -2.65
N ASP A 112 29.20 -7.68 -2.60
CA ASP A 112 28.47 -8.63 -3.43
C ASP A 112 27.13 -8.95 -2.75
N HIS A 113 26.06 -8.43 -3.35
CA HIS A 113 24.68 -8.62 -2.88
C HIS A 113 23.90 -9.68 -3.64
N SER A 114 24.58 -10.60 -4.35
CA SER A 114 23.91 -11.60 -5.18
C SER A 114 22.94 -12.51 -4.40
N ALA A 115 23.32 -12.96 -3.20
CA ALA A 115 22.49 -13.88 -2.41
C ALA A 115 21.26 -13.19 -1.79
N SER A 116 21.44 -12.01 -1.19
CA SER A 116 20.31 -11.23 -0.66
C SER A 116 19.35 -10.78 -1.77
N THR A 117 19.86 -10.37 -2.94
CA THR A 117 19.04 -9.92 -4.07
C THR A 117 18.12 -11.03 -4.60
N GLN A 118 18.66 -12.24 -4.81
CA GLN A 118 17.84 -13.38 -5.25
C GLN A 118 16.73 -13.70 -4.24
N LYS A 119 17.02 -13.61 -2.95
CA LYS A 119 16.02 -13.85 -1.90
C LYS A 119 14.97 -12.75 -1.85
N PHE A 120 15.35 -11.49 -1.98
CA PHE A 120 14.39 -10.38 -2.07
C PHE A 120 13.49 -10.51 -3.30
N GLU A 121 14.04 -10.87 -4.47
CA GLU A 121 13.27 -11.07 -5.69
C GLU A 121 12.26 -12.23 -5.53
N ALA A 122 12.72 -13.38 -5.01
CA ALA A 122 11.85 -14.52 -4.74
C ALA A 122 10.74 -14.18 -3.74
N PHE A 123 11.08 -13.46 -2.66
CA PHE A 123 10.11 -13.01 -1.66
C PHE A 123 9.10 -12.03 -2.26
N ALA A 124 9.54 -11.10 -3.09
CA ALA A 124 8.67 -10.15 -3.79
C ALA A 124 7.67 -10.84 -4.72
N LYS A 125 8.12 -11.86 -5.47
CA LYS A 125 7.26 -12.67 -6.35
C LYS A 125 6.24 -13.48 -5.55
N ALA A 126 6.66 -14.09 -4.44
CA ALA A 126 5.77 -14.89 -3.60
C ALA A 126 4.73 -14.03 -2.84
N ASN A 127 5.06 -12.77 -2.54
CA ASN A 127 4.27 -11.90 -1.68
C ASN A 127 3.84 -10.60 -2.38
N ASP A 128 3.53 -10.68 -3.66
CA ASP A 128 3.35 -9.56 -4.59
C ASP A 128 2.16 -8.62 -4.28
N LYS A 129 1.29 -9.02 -3.35
CA LYS A 129 0.14 -8.24 -2.84
C LYS A 129 0.41 -7.55 -1.50
N SER A 130 1.54 -7.84 -0.86
CA SER A 130 1.88 -7.32 0.47
C SER A 130 2.82 -6.12 0.38
N ALA A 131 2.73 -5.21 1.35
CA ALA A 131 3.65 -4.08 1.46
C ALA A 131 5.12 -4.52 1.60
N LEU A 132 5.37 -5.61 2.34
CA LEU A 132 6.71 -6.19 2.48
C LEU A 132 7.22 -6.78 1.16
N GLY A 133 6.35 -7.40 0.35
CA GLY A 133 6.73 -7.86 -0.99
C GLY A 133 7.14 -6.72 -1.92
N TRP A 134 6.43 -5.59 -1.87
CA TRP A 134 6.80 -4.38 -2.62
C TRP A 134 8.11 -3.76 -2.13
N GLN A 135 8.33 -3.76 -0.81
CA GLN A 135 9.60 -3.32 -0.22
C GLN A 135 10.76 -4.22 -0.64
N ALA A 136 10.57 -5.55 -0.66
CA ALA A 136 11.57 -6.50 -1.14
C ALA A 136 11.90 -6.27 -2.62
N ALA A 137 10.88 -6.02 -3.46
CA ALA A 137 11.09 -5.67 -4.86
C ALA A 137 11.93 -4.38 -5.02
N LEU A 138 11.64 -3.34 -4.25
CA LEU A 138 12.44 -2.11 -4.24
C LEU A 138 13.89 -2.36 -3.79
N ARG A 139 14.11 -3.21 -2.78
CA ARG A 139 15.46 -3.59 -2.34
C ARG A 139 16.23 -4.30 -3.45
N ALA A 140 15.65 -5.33 -4.07
CA ALA A 140 16.27 -6.05 -5.17
C ALA A 140 16.53 -5.13 -6.39
N ALA A 141 15.57 -4.27 -6.74
CA ALA A 141 15.74 -3.30 -7.82
C ALA A 141 16.90 -2.33 -7.57
N ASN A 142 17.08 -1.84 -6.33
CA ASN A 142 18.21 -0.97 -5.99
C ASN A 142 19.55 -1.68 -6.17
N VAL A 143 19.66 -2.95 -5.77
CA VAL A 143 20.89 -3.72 -6.01
C VAL A 143 21.11 -3.94 -7.51
N TYR A 144 20.06 -4.21 -8.29
CA TYR A 144 20.20 -4.29 -9.75
C TYR A 144 20.67 -2.97 -10.37
N ILE A 145 20.18 -1.82 -9.88
CA ILE A 145 20.64 -0.50 -10.31
C ILE A 145 22.13 -0.31 -10.01
N GLU A 146 22.58 -0.67 -8.81
CA GLU A 146 24.00 -0.61 -8.42
C GLU A 146 24.88 -1.49 -9.33
N GLN A 147 24.34 -2.61 -9.80
CA GLN A 147 24.99 -3.51 -10.76
C GLN A 147 24.79 -3.10 -12.24
N GLN A 148 24.18 -1.94 -12.50
CA GLN A 148 23.81 -1.46 -13.85
C GLN A 148 22.90 -2.42 -14.65
N LYS A 149 22.20 -3.32 -13.94
CA LYS A 149 21.20 -4.27 -14.47
C LYS A 149 19.82 -3.60 -14.56
N TYR A 150 19.75 -2.55 -15.36
CA TYR A 150 18.58 -1.67 -15.43
C TYR A 150 17.32 -2.40 -15.94
N ALA A 151 17.48 -3.36 -16.85
CA ALA A 151 16.34 -4.11 -17.41
C ALA A 151 15.66 -5.00 -16.35
N GLU A 152 16.46 -5.68 -15.52
CA GLU A 152 15.97 -6.52 -14.42
C GLU A 152 15.31 -5.67 -13.33
N ALA A 153 15.90 -4.53 -12.99
CA ALA A 153 15.32 -3.57 -12.04
C ALA A 153 13.96 -3.06 -12.53
N GLN A 154 13.87 -2.67 -13.81
CA GLN A 154 12.64 -2.18 -14.43
C GLN A 154 11.55 -3.26 -14.46
N ALA A 155 11.87 -4.47 -14.92
CA ALA A 155 10.94 -5.59 -14.99
C ALA A 155 10.35 -5.95 -13.62
N LEU A 156 11.11 -5.76 -12.54
CA LEU A 156 10.66 -5.99 -11.18
C LEU A 156 9.71 -4.90 -10.66
N LEU A 157 9.93 -3.64 -11.06
CA LEU A 157 9.19 -2.49 -10.53
C LEU A 157 7.94 -2.13 -11.33
N GLU A 158 7.92 -2.35 -12.64
CA GLU A 158 6.77 -2.00 -13.49
C GLU A 158 5.44 -2.61 -13.02
N PRO A 159 5.35 -3.91 -12.65
CA PRO A 159 4.10 -4.48 -12.15
C PRO A 159 3.59 -3.81 -10.86
N LEU A 160 4.48 -3.19 -10.09
CA LEU A 160 4.11 -2.50 -8.84
C LEU A 160 3.38 -1.19 -9.09
N LEU A 161 3.53 -0.57 -10.27
CA LEU A 161 2.83 0.67 -10.60
C LEU A 161 1.31 0.53 -10.50
N ILE A 162 0.77 -0.63 -10.88
CA ILE A 162 -0.67 -0.91 -10.78
C ILE A 162 -1.04 -1.36 -9.36
N LYS A 163 -0.20 -2.19 -8.73
CA LYS A 163 -0.49 -2.78 -7.40
C LYS A 163 -0.47 -1.74 -6.28
N THR A 164 0.34 -0.69 -6.44
CA THR A 164 0.55 0.32 -5.40
C THR A 164 -0.30 1.57 -5.59
N LEU A 165 -1.22 1.64 -6.56
CA LEU A 165 -1.98 2.86 -6.90
C LEU A 165 -2.67 3.54 -5.71
N LYS A 166 -3.10 2.76 -4.72
CA LYS A 166 -3.78 3.27 -3.52
C LYS A 166 -2.82 3.74 -2.42
N TYR A 167 -1.52 3.51 -2.58
CA TYR A 167 -0.52 3.73 -1.54
C TYR A 167 0.50 4.76 -2.02
N VAL A 168 0.22 6.04 -1.74
CA VAL A 168 1.02 7.20 -2.18
C VAL A 168 2.52 7.01 -1.92
N ILE A 169 2.90 6.58 -0.72
CA ILE A 169 4.31 6.37 -0.35
C ILE A 169 5.00 5.36 -1.28
N PHE A 170 4.31 4.25 -1.63
CA PHE A 170 4.86 3.26 -2.55
C PHE A 170 4.86 3.76 -4.01
N GLN A 171 3.82 4.48 -4.45
CA GLN A 171 3.80 5.12 -5.78
C GLN A 171 5.01 6.04 -5.96
N VAL A 172 5.26 6.91 -4.97
CA VAL A 172 6.39 7.84 -4.98
C VAL A 172 7.71 7.09 -5.08
N ARG A 173 7.94 6.08 -4.23
CA ARG A 173 9.18 5.30 -4.25
C ARG A 173 9.38 4.55 -5.57
N VAL A 174 8.37 3.79 -6.01
CA VAL A 174 8.45 2.97 -7.24
C VAL A 174 8.67 3.85 -8.47
N ARG A 175 7.88 4.92 -8.65
CA ARG A 175 8.01 5.80 -9.82
C ARG A 175 9.29 6.62 -9.80
N LYS A 176 9.75 7.09 -8.64
CA LYS A 176 11.04 7.79 -8.53
C LYS A 176 12.20 6.86 -8.90
N THR A 177 12.19 5.62 -8.40
CA THR A 177 13.21 4.63 -8.76
C THR A 177 13.15 4.27 -10.26
N LEU A 178 11.96 4.04 -10.82
CA LEU A 178 11.78 3.82 -12.26
C LEU A 178 12.25 5.00 -13.11
N ALA A 179 11.95 6.24 -12.70
CA ALA A 179 12.44 7.42 -13.40
C ALA A 179 13.98 7.48 -13.44
N GLY A 180 14.64 7.11 -12.33
CA GLY A 180 16.09 6.97 -12.30
C GLY A 180 16.61 5.93 -13.29
N ILE A 181 16.00 4.74 -13.31
CA ILE A 181 16.34 3.66 -14.26
C ILE A 181 16.19 4.13 -15.71
N LEU A 182 15.03 4.71 -16.04
CA LEU A 182 14.71 5.20 -17.38
C LEU A 182 15.70 6.29 -17.82
N ALA A 183 16.09 7.20 -16.93
CA ALA A 183 17.06 8.24 -17.23
C ALA A 183 18.45 7.68 -17.55
N GLU A 184 18.93 6.68 -16.79
CA GLU A 184 20.21 6.01 -17.04
C GLU A 184 20.18 5.17 -18.33
N GLN A 185 19.01 4.67 -18.74
CA GLN A 185 18.80 4.03 -20.05
C GLN A 185 18.62 5.03 -21.22
N GLY A 186 18.73 6.34 -20.97
CA GLY A 186 18.53 7.38 -21.98
C GLY A 186 17.06 7.67 -22.34
N GLN A 187 16.11 7.03 -21.67
CA GLN A 187 14.66 7.23 -21.84
C GLN A 187 14.16 8.43 -21.03
N GLN A 188 14.80 9.58 -21.23
CA GLN A 188 14.64 10.79 -20.40
C GLN A 188 13.21 11.34 -20.42
N ASP A 189 12.50 11.26 -21.56
CA ASP A 189 11.11 11.72 -21.67
C ASP A 189 10.16 10.91 -20.77
N GLN A 190 10.31 9.59 -20.78
CA GLN A 190 9.51 8.72 -19.92
C GLN A 190 9.84 8.92 -18.45
N ALA A 191 11.13 9.14 -18.12
CA ALA A 191 11.54 9.49 -16.77
C ALA A 191 10.89 10.80 -16.27
N ILE A 192 10.87 11.83 -17.11
CA ILE A 192 10.21 13.12 -16.81
C ILE A 192 8.69 12.95 -16.64
N GLU A 193 8.05 12.09 -17.44
CA GLU A 193 6.63 11.78 -17.30
C GLU A 193 6.33 11.14 -15.93
N GLN A 194 7.12 10.15 -15.50
CA GLN A 194 6.96 9.52 -14.19
C GLN A 194 7.06 10.53 -13.05
N LEU A 195 8.02 11.45 -13.09
CA LEU A 195 8.21 12.48 -12.07
C LEU A 195 7.10 13.53 -12.11
N SER A 196 6.66 13.93 -13.30
CA SER A 196 5.57 14.90 -13.46
C SER A 196 4.23 14.36 -12.94
N PHE A 197 4.01 13.04 -13.02
CA PHE A 197 2.89 12.40 -12.34
C PHE A 197 2.99 12.54 -10.82
N LEU A 198 4.17 12.27 -10.25
CA LEU A 198 4.40 12.36 -8.80
C LEU A 198 4.22 13.78 -8.25
N GLU A 199 4.55 14.82 -9.02
CA GLU A 199 4.33 16.21 -8.60
C GLU A 199 2.85 16.60 -8.47
N LYS A 200 1.98 15.92 -9.24
CA LYS A 200 0.53 16.17 -9.23
C LYS A 200 -0.20 15.28 -8.23
N LEU A 201 0.49 14.33 -7.62
CA LEU A 201 -0.10 13.40 -6.67
C LEU A 201 -0.42 14.13 -5.36
N PRO A 202 -1.69 14.11 -4.89
CA PRO A 202 -2.03 14.67 -3.59
C PRO A 202 -1.23 14.01 -2.47
N ASP A 203 -0.86 14.79 -1.47
CA ASP A 203 -0.16 14.33 -0.26
C ASP A 203 1.19 13.63 -0.54
N ASN A 204 1.84 13.90 -1.67
CA ASN A 204 3.20 13.41 -1.92
C ASN A 204 4.17 14.10 -0.93
N PRO A 205 4.81 13.37 0.00
CA PRO A 205 5.72 13.98 0.98
C PRO A 205 7.07 14.39 0.38
N LEU A 206 7.36 14.02 -0.87
CA LEU A 206 8.66 14.19 -1.53
C LEU A 206 8.56 15.04 -2.81
N VAL A 207 7.62 15.99 -2.90
CA VAL A 207 7.44 16.83 -4.10
C VAL A 207 8.72 17.60 -4.44
N SER A 208 9.41 18.16 -3.45
CA SER A 208 10.65 18.92 -3.68
C SER A 208 11.78 18.03 -4.21
N ASP A 209 11.97 16.83 -3.64
CA ASP A 209 12.92 15.83 -4.16
C ASP A 209 12.61 15.39 -5.60
N VAL A 210 11.32 15.19 -5.91
CA VAL A 210 10.87 14.81 -7.26
C VAL A 210 11.17 15.92 -8.27
N LYS A 211 10.88 17.18 -7.91
CA LYS A 211 11.21 18.35 -8.74
C LYS A 211 12.71 18.47 -8.99
N LEU A 212 13.52 18.26 -7.94
CA LEU A 212 14.98 18.30 -8.04
C LEU A 212 15.49 17.23 -9.01
N MET A 213 15.02 15.99 -8.86
CA MET A 213 15.38 14.90 -9.78
C MET A 213 14.94 15.20 -11.22
N ARG A 214 13.75 15.79 -11.41
CA ARG A 214 13.29 16.20 -12.76
C ARG A 214 14.21 17.26 -13.36
N ALA A 215 14.61 18.27 -12.58
CA ALA A 215 15.54 19.30 -13.03
C ALA A 215 16.90 18.70 -13.44
N GLN A 216 17.39 17.71 -12.69
CA GLN A 216 18.63 16.99 -13.04
C GLN A 216 18.51 16.24 -14.37
N ILE A 217 17.39 15.55 -14.59
CA ILE A 217 17.14 14.83 -15.85
C ILE A 217 16.96 15.81 -17.01
N LEU A 218 16.22 16.91 -16.83
CA LEU A 218 16.07 17.98 -17.83
C LEU A 218 17.42 18.56 -18.23
N PHE A 219 18.31 18.81 -17.27
CA PHE A 219 19.66 19.28 -17.55
C PHE A 219 20.47 18.26 -18.36
N LYS A 220 20.47 16.97 -17.95
CA LYS A 220 21.12 15.88 -18.70
C LYS A 220 20.55 15.73 -20.13
N LYS A 221 19.28 16.09 -20.34
CA LYS A 221 18.60 16.11 -21.65
C LYS A 221 18.95 17.34 -22.50
N GLY A 222 19.65 18.33 -21.94
CA GLY A 222 20.02 19.58 -22.60
C GLY A 222 18.99 20.71 -22.45
N GLN A 223 17.91 20.51 -21.71
CA GLN A 223 16.87 21.52 -21.43
C GLN A 223 17.27 22.40 -20.22
N LYS A 224 18.40 23.11 -20.37
CA LYS A 224 19.08 23.81 -19.27
C LYS A 224 18.25 24.95 -18.68
N GLU A 225 17.53 25.69 -19.50
CA GLU A 225 16.71 26.84 -19.08
C GLU A 225 15.56 26.40 -18.16
N GLU A 226 14.89 25.30 -18.52
CA GLU A 226 13.79 24.74 -17.74
C GLU A 226 14.29 24.13 -16.42
N ALA A 227 15.41 23.39 -16.48
CA ALA A 227 16.08 22.88 -15.29
C ALA A 227 16.45 24.02 -14.33
N GLY A 228 17.08 25.09 -14.84
CA GLY A 228 17.46 26.26 -14.05
C GLY A 228 16.28 26.98 -13.42
N LYS A 229 15.13 27.06 -14.11
CA LYS A 229 13.90 27.62 -13.55
C LYS A 229 13.44 26.81 -12.32
N ILE A 230 13.34 25.48 -12.45
CA ILE A 230 12.92 24.60 -11.35
C ILE A 230 13.89 24.71 -10.16
N LEU A 231 15.20 24.72 -10.42
CA LEU A 231 16.21 24.83 -9.37
C LEU A 231 16.15 26.17 -8.64
N ARG A 232 15.92 27.29 -9.35
CA ARG A 232 15.74 28.61 -8.72
C ARG A 232 14.50 28.65 -7.85
N GLU A 233 13.40 28.04 -8.28
CA GLU A 233 12.19 27.89 -7.46
C GLU A 233 12.48 27.07 -6.18
N LEU A 234 13.18 25.94 -6.31
CA LEU A 234 13.56 25.10 -5.16
C LEU A 234 14.54 25.79 -4.20
N ALA A 235 15.51 26.55 -4.71
CA ALA A 235 16.49 27.27 -3.90
C ALA A 235 15.85 28.45 -3.14
N ALA A 236 14.77 29.03 -3.67
CA ALA A 236 14.01 30.09 -3.01
C ALA A 236 13.05 29.56 -1.92
N ASP A 237 12.74 28.26 -1.94
CA ASP A 237 11.90 27.63 -0.93
C ASP A 237 12.63 27.56 0.42
N LYS A 238 12.09 28.27 1.42
CA LYS A 238 12.65 28.34 2.77
C LYS A 238 12.12 27.26 3.70
N THR A 239 11.35 26.31 3.19
CA THR A 239 10.81 25.22 4.00
C THR A 239 11.97 24.43 4.63
N PRO A 240 12.08 24.40 5.97
CA PRO A 240 13.13 23.64 6.64
C PRO A 240 13.02 22.16 6.26
N ALA A 241 14.15 21.52 5.96
CA ALA A 241 14.16 20.08 5.80
C ALA A 241 13.79 19.42 7.13
N GLU A 242 12.70 18.66 7.15
CA GLU A 242 12.40 17.80 8.29
C GLU A 242 13.53 16.76 8.43
N GLY A 243 14.17 16.69 9.59
CA GLY A 243 15.14 15.63 9.91
C GLY A 243 16.62 15.95 9.68
N GLY A 244 17.02 17.21 9.48
CA GLY A 244 18.44 17.61 9.52
C GLY A 244 19.29 17.15 8.33
N ALA A 245 18.68 16.52 7.31
CA ALA A 245 19.32 16.29 6.02
C ALA A 245 19.56 17.62 5.30
N ARG A 246 20.58 17.64 4.42
CA ARG A 246 20.84 18.76 3.52
C ARG A 246 19.55 19.09 2.78
N SER A 247 19.04 20.32 2.93
CA SER A 247 17.75 20.67 2.35
C SER A 247 17.83 20.63 0.83
N VAL A 248 16.72 20.22 0.18
CA VAL A 248 16.57 20.26 -1.27
C VAL A 248 16.93 21.64 -1.84
N ALA A 249 16.61 22.72 -1.11
CA ALA A 249 16.99 24.09 -1.46
C ALA A 249 18.51 24.28 -1.56
N SER A 250 19.27 23.76 -0.58
CA SER A 250 20.73 23.86 -0.59
C SER A 250 21.39 23.00 -1.67
N GLU A 251 20.80 21.84 -2.00
CA GLU A 251 21.26 21.02 -3.13
C GLU A 251 20.95 21.72 -4.45
N ALA A 252 19.75 22.30 -4.61
CA ALA A 252 19.39 23.06 -5.79
C ALA A 252 20.33 24.26 -6.02
N ALA A 253 20.70 24.98 -4.95
CA ALA A 253 21.67 26.07 -5.01
C ALA A 253 23.07 25.60 -5.44
N LEU A 254 23.52 24.43 -4.98
CA LEU A 254 24.77 23.84 -5.46
C LEU A 254 24.72 23.53 -6.96
N TRP A 255 23.62 22.94 -7.44
CA TRP A 255 23.47 22.62 -8.86
C TRP A 255 23.47 23.87 -9.74
N LEU A 256 22.81 24.96 -9.31
CA LEU A 256 22.87 26.25 -10.00
C LEU A 256 24.31 26.77 -10.14
N GLY A 257 25.08 26.72 -9.04
CA GLY A 257 26.48 27.14 -9.04
C GLY A 257 27.39 26.25 -9.89
N TYR A 258 27.19 24.92 -9.82
CA TYR A 258 27.99 23.95 -10.57
C TYR A 258 27.73 24.00 -12.08
N TRP A 259 26.50 24.28 -12.50
CA TRP A 259 26.12 24.33 -13.92
C TRP A 259 26.17 25.72 -14.56
N GLY A 260 26.38 26.78 -13.78
CA GLY A 260 26.42 28.16 -14.26
C GLY A 260 25.06 28.65 -14.77
N LEU A 261 23.97 28.32 -14.05
CA LEU A 261 22.58 28.66 -14.37
C LEU A 261 22.01 29.83 -13.55
#